data_AF-A0A401TEM5-F1
#
_entry.id   AF-A0A401TEM5-F1
#
_cell.length_a   1.000
_cell.length_b   1.000
_cell.length_c   1.000
_cell.angle_alpha   90.00
_cell.angle_beta   90.00
_cell.angle_gamma   90.00
#
_symmetry.space_group_name_H-M   'P 1'
#
loop_
_entity.id
_entity.type
_entity.pdbx_description
1 polymer ?
#
loop_
_entity_poly.entity_id
_entity_poly.type
_entity_poly.pdbx_seq_one_letter_code
_entity_poly.pdbx_strand_id
1 'polypeptide(L)'
;LGKVYGIESFVLSPAETKDLYPLMNVDDLYGTLYVPTDGTMDPAGTCSTLARAATARGASVSYLLSIRANPRQFNNKAWFLRTSRISSSRDDKVFIV
;
A
#
# COMPACT_ATOMS: atom_id res chain seq x y z
N LEU A 1 15.00 -13.73 7.32
CA LEU A 1 14.24 -12.46 7.28
C LEU A 1 13.01 -12.51 8.19
N GLY A 2 12.07 -13.44 8.02
CA GLY A 2 10.87 -13.55 8.87
C GLY A 2 11.13 -13.50 10.39
N LYS A 3 12.04 -14.35 10.90
CA LYS A 3 12.45 -14.35 12.33
C LYS A 3 12.95 -13.00 12.87
N VAL A 4 13.62 -12.19 12.04
CA VAL A 4 14.15 -10.89 12.46
C VAL A 4 13.02 -9.86 12.62
N TYR A 5 11.98 -9.99 11.81
CA TYR A 5 10.79 -9.12 11.85
C TYR A 5 9.66 -9.69 12.72
N GLY A 6 9.88 -10.82 13.42
CA GLY A 6 8.84 -11.48 14.22
C GLY A 6 7.72 -12.09 13.39
N ILE A 7 7.94 -12.34 12.10
CA ILE A 7 6.98 -12.98 11.20
C ILE A 7 7.16 -14.50 11.31
N GLU A 8 6.07 -15.20 11.58
CA GLU A 8 6.05 -16.67 11.59
C GLU A 8 6.37 -17.20 10.18
N SER A 9 7.36 -18.08 10.07
CA SER A 9 7.80 -18.60 8.78
C SER A 9 8.39 -19.99 8.93
N PHE A 10 8.08 -20.86 7.96
CA PHE A 10 8.48 -22.26 7.93
C PHE A 10 9.23 -22.56 6.64
N VAL A 11 10.30 -23.35 6.75
CA VAL A 11 10.92 -23.96 5.57
C VAL A 11 10.30 -25.34 5.42
N LEU A 12 9.65 -25.59 4.29
CA LEU A 12 8.96 -26.84 4.00
C LEU A 12 9.80 -27.69 3.04
N SER A 13 9.73 -29.01 3.21
CA SER A 13 10.20 -29.98 2.23
C SER A 13 9.31 -29.96 0.97
N PRO A 14 9.79 -30.54 -0.15
CA PRO A 14 8.97 -30.73 -1.35
C PRO A 14 7.67 -31.50 -1.09
N ALA A 15 7.68 -32.51 -0.20
CA ALA A 15 6.49 -33.28 0.15
C ALA A 15 5.46 -32.45 0.92
N GLU A 16 5.88 -31.73 1.97
CA GLU A 16 4.99 -30.83 2.73
C GLU A 16 4.45 -29.69 1.85
N THR A 17 5.26 -29.21 0.90
CA THR A 17 4.83 -28.23 -0.10
C THR A 17 3.72 -28.78 -0.99
N LYS A 18 3.84 -30.05 -1.42
CA LYS A 18 2.86 -30.73 -2.26
C LYS A 18 1.56 -31.01 -1.51
N ASP A 19 1.63 -31.34 -0.22
CA ASP A 19 0.46 -31.49 0.65
C ASP A 19 -0.31 -30.17 0.80
N LEU A 20 0.41 -29.04 0.94
CA LEU A 20 -0.18 -27.71 1.03
C LEU A 20 -0.70 -27.19 -0.32
N TYR A 21 0.02 -27.46 -1.41
CA TYR A 21 -0.28 -26.96 -2.74
C TYR A 21 -0.18 -28.07 -3.81
N PRO A 22 -1.21 -28.94 -3.94
CA PRO A 22 -1.13 -30.16 -4.76
C PRO A 22 -0.83 -29.93 -6.25
N LEU A 23 -1.16 -28.74 -6.75
CA LEU A 23 -0.94 -28.35 -8.15
C LEU A 23 0.51 -27.91 -8.44
N MET A 24 1.33 -27.63 -7.43
CA MET A 24 2.72 -27.19 -7.63
C MET A 24 3.58 -28.36 -8.10
N ASN A 25 4.35 -28.20 -9.17
CA ASN A 25 5.41 -29.17 -9.49
C ASN A 25 6.56 -29.01 -8.50
N VAL A 26 7.04 -30.11 -7.92
CA VAL A 26 8.06 -30.08 -6.86
C VAL A 26 9.31 -30.89 -7.20
N ASP A 27 9.39 -31.47 -8.41
CA ASP A 27 10.45 -32.39 -8.83
C ASP A 27 11.85 -31.76 -8.84
N ASP A 28 11.93 -30.44 -9.00
CA ASP A 28 13.17 -29.65 -9.05
C ASP A 28 13.35 -28.71 -7.84
N LEU A 29 12.53 -28.86 -6.80
CA LEU A 29 12.61 -28.04 -5.59
C LEU A 29 13.49 -28.69 -4.51
N TYR A 30 14.36 -27.88 -3.90
CA TYR A 30 15.08 -28.28 -2.68
C TYR A 30 14.24 -28.07 -1.40
N GLY A 31 13.27 -27.16 -1.46
CA GLY A 31 12.39 -26.78 -0.35
C GLY A 31 11.72 -25.43 -0.65
N THR A 32 10.71 -25.07 0.15
CA THR A 32 9.97 -23.81 0.00
C THR A 32 9.94 -23.01 1.29
N LEU A 33 9.68 -21.71 1.18
CA LEU A 33 9.42 -20.84 2.33
C LEU A 33 7.91 -20.58 2.40
N TYR A 34 7.31 -20.93 3.52
CA TYR A 34 5.89 -20.76 3.80
C TYR A 34 5.67 -19.76 4.93
N VAL A 35 4.76 -18.82 4.72
CA VAL A 35 4.35 -17.78 5.67
C VAL A 35 2.83 -17.84 5.78
N PRO A 36 2.25 -18.38 6.87
CA PRO A 36 0.80 -18.56 6.98
C PRO A 36 -0.01 -17.26 6.93
N THR A 37 0.60 -16.16 7.36
CA THR A 37 -0.03 -14.84 7.40
C THR A 37 0.02 -14.10 6.06
N ASP A 38 0.78 -14.61 5.09
CA ASP A 38 0.80 -14.03 3.75
C ASP A 38 -0.49 -14.39 3.01
N GLY A 39 -0.90 -13.51 2.10
CA GLY A 39 -2.14 -13.68 1.39
C GLY A 39 -2.27 -12.73 0.22
N THR A 40 -3.50 -12.54 -0.21
CA THR A 40 -3.83 -11.63 -1.31
C THR A 40 -4.69 -10.49 -0.80
N MET A 41 -4.59 -9.35 -1.46
CA MET A 41 -5.41 -8.18 -1.18
C MET A 41 -5.84 -7.59 -2.51
N ASP A 42 -7.09 -7.11 -2.61
CA ASP A 42 -7.55 -6.30 -3.73
C ASP A 42 -7.07 -4.85 -3.53
N PRO A 43 -6.07 -4.39 -4.28
CA PRO A 43 -5.54 -3.04 -4.11
C PRO A 43 -6.58 -1.96 -4.45
N ALA A 44 -7.43 -2.19 -5.45
CA ALA A 44 -8.41 -1.20 -5.88
C ALA A 44 -9.55 -1.05 -4.84
N GLY A 45 -10.07 -2.17 -4.34
CA GLY A 45 -11.06 -2.19 -3.28
C GLY A 45 -10.55 -1.60 -1.97
N THR A 46 -9.31 -1.92 -1.58
CA THR A 46 -8.67 -1.35 -0.39
C THR A 46 -8.53 0.17 -0.50
N CYS A 47 -8.00 0.69 -1.61
CA CYS A 47 -7.88 2.13 -1.83
C CYS A 47 -9.24 2.84 -1.80
N SER A 48 -10.25 2.25 -2.46
CA SER A 48 -11.61 2.80 -2.50
C SER A 48 -12.25 2.84 -1.12
N THR A 49 -12.06 1.78 -0.33
CA THR A 49 -12.59 1.68 1.04
C THR A 49 -11.92 2.69 1.96
N LEU A 50 -10.59 2.83 1.88
CA LEU A 50 -9.84 3.83 2.63
C LEU A 50 -10.27 5.26 2.27
N ALA A 51 -10.41 5.57 0.99
CA ALA A 51 -10.89 6.88 0.53
C ALA A 51 -12.28 7.19 1.09
N ARG A 52 -13.22 6.24 0.99
CA ARG A 52 -14.57 6.39 1.56
C ARG A 52 -14.54 6.58 3.07
N ALA A 53 -13.72 5.81 3.78
CA ALA A 53 -13.58 5.89 5.23
C ALA A 53 -12.94 7.20 5.69
N ALA A 54 -12.03 7.77 4.91
CA ALA A 54 -11.42 9.07 5.16
C ALA A 54 -12.44 10.21 4.94
N THR A 55 -13.19 10.16 3.84
CA THR A 55 -14.26 11.14 3.57
C THR A 55 -15.36 11.10 4.62
N ALA A 56 -15.77 9.92 5.07
CA ALA A 56 -16.73 9.77 6.16
C ALA A 56 -16.24 10.39 7.49
N ARG A 57 -14.91 10.53 7.66
CA ARG A 57 -14.28 11.18 8.83
C ARG A 57 -13.88 12.64 8.57
N GLY A 58 -14.38 13.25 7.49
CA GLY A 58 -14.19 14.67 7.18
C GLY A 58 -12.98 15.00 6.31
N ALA A 59 -12.26 14.01 5.77
CA ALA A 59 -11.19 14.27 4.81
C ALA A 59 -11.76 14.61 3.43
N SER A 60 -11.12 15.55 2.72
CA SER A 60 -11.41 15.81 1.31
C SER A 60 -10.55 14.92 0.42
N VAL A 61 -11.18 14.10 -0.42
CA VAL A 61 -10.50 13.27 -1.42
C VAL A 61 -10.87 13.81 -2.80
N SER A 62 -9.87 14.15 -3.61
CA SER A 62 -10.06 14.74 -4.93
C SER A 62 -9.32 13.93 -5.99
N TYR A 63 -10.02 13.58 -7.06
CA TYR A 63 -9.48 12.84 -8.19
C TYR A 63 -9.29 13.74 -9.42
N LEU A 64 -8.51 13.27 -10.40
CA LEU A 64 -8.32 13.93 -11.69
C LEU A 64 -7.75 15.35 -11.59
N LEU A 65 -6.93 15.60 -10.57
CA LEU A 65 -6.23 16.87 -10.38
C LEU A 65 -4.82 16.78 -10.95
N SER A 66 -4.55 17.56 -12.00
CA SER A 66 -3.16 17.88 -12.36
C SER A 66 -2.61 18.92 -11.37
N ILE A 67 -1.50 18.57 -10.72
CA ILE A 67 -0.74 19.48 -9.86
C ILE A 67 0.15 20.32 -10.77
N ARG A 68 -0.01 21.65 -10.73
CA ARG A 68 0.83 22.56 -11.51
C ARG A 68 2.16 22.78 -10.80
N ALA A 69 3.26 22.72 -11.56
CA ALA A 69 4.60 22.99 -11.05
C ALA A 69 4.73 24.44 -10.54
N ASN A 70 5.66 24.62 -9.59
CA ASN A 70 5.94 25.82 -8.77
C ASN A 70 5.21 25.88 -7.41
N PRO A 71 5.45 24.90 -6.52
CA PRO A 71 4.96 25.00 -5.15
C PRO A 71 5.68 26.16 -4.45
N ARG A 72 4.94 27.14 -3.94
CA ARG A 72 5.54 28.22 -3.15
C ARG A 72 5.78 27.71 -1.73
N GLN A 73 7.04 27.74 -1.30
CA GLN A 73 7.41 27.44 0.08
C GLN A 73 7.00 28.62 0.97
N PHE A 74 6.39 28.33 2.12
CA PHE A 74 6.05 29.34 3.11
C PHE A 74 6.72 29.05 4.44
N ASN A 75 7.48 30.05 4.91
CA ASN A 75 8.17 30.05 6.20
C ASN A 75 8.95 28.74 6.49
N ASN A 76 9.56 28.15 5.45
CA ASN A 76 10.28 26.88 5.49
C ASN A 76 9.54 25.66 6.07
N LYS A 77 8.21 25.72 6.25
CA LYS A 77 7.43 24.67 6.95
C LYS A 77 6.32 24.03 6.11
N ALA A 78 5.86 24.71 5.05
CA ALA A 78 4.75 24.23 4.22
C ALA A 78 4.93 24.58 2.74
N TRP A 79 4.27 23.79 1.89
CA TRP A 79 4.21 24.00 0.44
C TRP A 79 2.77 24.23 0.00
N PHE A 80 2.56 25.27 -0.81
CA PHE A 80 1.27 25.51 -1.45
C PHE A 80 1.16 24.75 -2.76
N LEU A 81 0.10 23.97 -2.91
CA LEU A 81 -0.19 23.27 -4.14
C LEU A 81 -1.31 23.99 -4.89
N ARG A 82 -1.03 24.32 -6.15
CA ARG A 82 -2.06 24.76 -7.10
C ARG A 82 -2.39 23.60 -8.01
N THR A 83 -3.65 23.20 -8.01
CA THR A 83 -4.14 22.21 -8.95
C THR A 83 -4.93 22.89 -10.07
N SER A 84 -5.24 22.13 -11.12
CA SER A 84 -6.07 22.60 -12.24
C SER A 84 -7.45 23.15 -11.83
N ARG A 85 -8.00 22.69 -10.69
CA ARG A 85 -9.37 23.03 -10.25
C ARG A 85 -9.47 23.65 -8.85
N ILE A 86 -8.47 23.47 -7.99
CA ILE A 86 -8.50 23.87 -6.58
C ILE A 86 -7.12 24.44 -6.17
N SER A 87 -7.11 25.50 -5.37
CA SER A 87 -5.91 25.99 -4.67
C SER A 87 -6.04 25.69 -3.18
N SER A 88 -5.01 25.07 -2.58
CA SER A 88 -4.98 24.81 -1.14
C SER A 88 -4.82 26.11 -0.33
N SER A 89 -5.49 26.18 0.83
CA SER A 89 -5.39 27.28 1.79
C SER A 89 -4.13 27.19 2.66
N ARG A 90 -3.89 28.20 3.52
CA ARG A 90 -2.74 28.26 4.45
C ARG A 90 -2.76 27.16 5.53
N ASP A 91 -3.94 26.69 5.88
CA ASP A 91 -4.13 25.72 6.97
C ASP A 91 -4.33 24.29 6.45
N ASP A 92 -4.43 24.11 5.12
CA ASP A 92 -4.64 22.81 4.50
C ASP A 92 -3.34 22.00 4.49
N LYS A 93 -3.33 20.86 5.20
CA LYS A 93 -2.29 19.84 5.05
C LYS A 93 -2.67 18.92 3.90
N VAL A 94 -1.93 19.02 2.80
CA VAL A 94 -2.16 18.19 1.60
C VAL A 94 -1.11 17.08 1.54
N PHE A 95 -1.58 15.85 1.34
CA PHE A 95 -0.74 14.68 1.06
C PHE A 95 -1.05 14.18 -0.34
N ILE A 96 0.00 13.92 -1.12
CA ILE A 96 -0.11 13.32 -2.46
C ILE A 96 0.30 11.86 -2.30
N VAL A 97 -0.59 10.95 -2.70
CA VAL A 97 -0.40 9.50 -2.64
C VAL A 97 -0.30 8.96 -4.06
#